data_AF-A0A7X8B842-F1
#
_entry.id   AF-A0A7X8B842-F1
#
_cell.length_a   1.000
_cell.length_b   1.000
_cell.length_c   1.000
_cell.angle_alpha   90.00
_cell.angle_beta   90.00
_cell.angle_gamma   90.00
#
_symmetry.space_group_name_H-M   'P 1'
#
loop_
_entity.id
_entity.type
_entity.pdbx_description
1 polymer ?
#
loop_
_entity_poly.entity_id
_entity_poly.type
_entity_poly.pdbx_seq_one_letter_code
_entity_poly.pdbx_strand_id
1 'polypeptide(L)'
;MSSTFTPADMPQRRPADIGPITEGHETRIRSFAFFAYRGGRDEQLAPAELGQRAWHDTLAALADLAEPEDWTGTLPSDRTLPILDSFLRYTHQRLVMEDKIAVSENSEYAALNTGLLTRYAEEIFGLFRRNTHEGGQPWFFLRWATESDRDLLREFEEPPQMAEYVNSASDLVYDWRRELKLAYGHILGDNIDRFPPDLAVQPRRAQQALDSAINWALRKARRNYKVIVPQWYPLLGESGAQFLMPLDLTGDGRADLALVVSAIGDQAYRGDTVLTLAMAYTNARLIARPDSDWLVPTAAPVRTDEEMFRELS
;
A
#
# COMPACT_ATOMS: atom_id res chain seq x y z
N MET A 1 32.18 -13.64 -20.26
CA MET A 1 31.22 -14.75 -20.05
C MET A 1 29.93 -14.10 -19.57
N SER A 2 28.86 -14.18 -20.37
CA SER A 2 27.58 -13.53 -20.06
C SER A 2 26.89 -14.36 -18.97
N SER A 3 26.94 -13.90 -17.72
CA SER A 3 26.14 -14.50 -16.66
C SER A 3 24.69 -14.10 -16.88
N THR A 4 23.92 -14.98 -17.52
CA THR A 4 22.46 -14.83 -17.54
C THR A 4 21.96 -15.09 -16.13
N PHE A 5 21.58 -14.03 -15.42
CA PHE A 5 20.79 -14.11 -14.19
C PHE A 5 19.56 -14.98 -14.48
N THR A 6 19.44 -16.08 -13.75
CA THR A 6 18.27 -16.95 -13.77
C THR A 6 17.34 -16.59 -12.61
N PRO A 7 16.04 -16.95 -12.67
CA PRO A 7 15.14 -16.79 -11.51
C PRO A 7 15.64 -17.49 -10.23
N ALA A 8 16.57 -18.45 -10.35
CA ALA A 8 17.20 -19.11 -9.21
C ALA A 8 18.33 -18.29 -8.56
N ASP A 9 18.84 -17.27 -9.27
CA ASP A 9 19.84 -16.31 -8.77
C ASP A 9 19.18 -15.10 -8.09
N MET A 10 17.84 -14.99 -8.16
CA MET A 10 17.11 -14.00 -7.37
C MET A 10 17.28 -14.35 -5.89
N PRO A 11 17.57 -13.37 -5.01
CA PRO A 11 17.66 -13.61 -3.58
C PRO A 11 16.42 -14.38 -3.12
N GLN A 12 16.65 -15.52 -2.44
CA GLN A 12 15.54 -16.36 -2.02
C GLN A 12 14.61 -15.56 -1.11
N ARG A 13 13.29 -15.69 -1.35
CA ARG A 13 12.24 -15.19 -0.46
C ARG A 13 12.57 -15.66 0.94
N ARG A 14 13.01 -14.76 1.82
CA ARG A 14 13.09 -15.09 3.23
C ARG A 14 11.64 -15.25 3.65
N PRO A 15 11.24 -16.42 4.19
CA PRO A 15 9.93 -16.53 4.80
C PRO A 15 9.76 -15.36 5.77
N ALA A 16 8.56 -14.78 5.83
CA ALA A 16 8.18 -13.90 6.91
C ALA A 16 8.07 -14.71 8.21
N ASP A 17 9.16 -15.33 8.65
CA ASP A 17 9.38 -15.51 10.07
C ASP A 17 9.46 -14.09 10.58
N ILE A 18 8.38 -13.63 11.23
CA ILE A 18 8.35 -12.39 11.99
C ILE A 18 9.41 -12.59 13.07
N GLY A 19 10.66 -12.30 12.71
CA GLY A 19 11.81 -12.45 13.57
C GLY A 19 11.68 -11.51 14.77
N PRO A 20 12.50 -11.70 15.81
CA PRO A 20 12.58 -10.72 16.87
C PRO A 20 13.00 -9.38 16.24
N ILE A 21 12.14 -8.36 16.35
CA ILE A 21 12.38 -6.97 15.92
C ILE A 21 13.77 -6.55 16.42
N THR A 22 14.78 -6.48 15.54
CA THR A 22 16.17 -6.25 15.98
C THR A 22 16.42 -4.78 16.29
N GLU A 23 15.70 -3.87 15.62
CA GLU A 23 15.69 -2.44 15.93
C GLU A 23 14.24 -1.94 15.94
N GLY A 24 13.75 -1.49 17.11
CA GLY A 24 12.39 -0.95 17.26
C GLY A 24 12.20 0.39 16.55
N HIS A 25 12.21 0.37 15.22
CA HIS A 25 12.01 1.55 14.40
C HIS A 25 10.59 2.09 14.56
N GLU A 26 10.46 3.42 14.52
CA GLU A 26 9.19 4.11 14.47
C GLU A 26 8.38 3.62 13.26
N THR A 27 7.09 3.32 13.40
CA THR A 27 6.26 2.80 12.29
C THR A 27 5.97 3.85 11.23
N ARG A 28 5.96 5.13 11.61
CA ARG A 28 5.70 6.27 10.73
C ARG A 28 7.00 6.81 10.15
N ILE A 29 7.10 6.86 8.82
CA ILE A 29 8.31 7.35 8.12
C ILE A 29 8.72 8.78 8.54
N ARG A 30 7.75 9.64 8.87
CA ARG A 30 8.00 11.03 9.31
C ARG A 30 8.45 11.14 10.78
N SER A 31 8.27 10.08 11.56
CA SER A 31 8.85 9.92 12.90
C SER A 31 10.21 9.23 12.82
N PHE A 32 10.39 8.32 11.86
CA PHE A 32 11.65 7.65 11.57
C PHE A 32 12.73 8.63 11.07
N ALA A 33 12.37 9.52 10.13
CA ALA A 33 13.32 10.44 9.53
C ALA A 33 12.82 11.89 9.44
N PHE A 34 13.76 12.83 9.56
CA PHE A 34 13.55 14.23 9.24
C PHE A 34 13.70 14.47 7.74
N PHE A 35 12.75 15.19 7.15
CA PHE A 35 12.73 15.58 5.74
C PHE A 35 12.92 17.09 5.62
N ALA A 36 14.06 17.50 5.09
CA ALA A 36 14.42 18.92 4.98
C ALA A 36 13.87 19.54 3.68
N TYR A 37 13.30 20.74 3.80
CA TYR A 37 12.95 21.57 2.63
C TYR A 37 14.24 22.04 1.94
N ARG A 38 14.33 21.88 0.62
CA ARG A 38 15.50 22.27 -0.20
C ARG A 38 15.24 23.45 -1.14
N GLY A 39 14.12 24.15 -0.97
CA GLY A 39 13.77 25.31 -1.80
C GLY A 39 14.66 26.53 -1.59
N GLY A 40 14.34 27.61 -2.32
CA GLY A 40 15.15 28.83 -2.35
C GLY A 40 15.29 29.48 -0.98
N ARG A 41 16.52 29.90 -0.62
CA ARG A 41 16.86 30.54 0.66
C ARG A 41 16.06 31.83 0.97
N ASP A 42 15.37 32.38 -0.03
CA ASP A 42 14.63 33.65 0.06
C ASP A 42 13.14 33.49 0.40
N GLU A 43 12.63 32.25 0.51
CA GLU A 43 11.23 32.00 0.91
C GLU A 43 11.10 31.94 2.44
N GLN A 44 10.53 32.98 3.04
CA GLN A 44 10.11 32.97 4.44
C GLN A 44 8.78 32.25 4.59
N LEU A 45 8.82 30.93 4.76
CA LEU A 45 7.66 30.09 5.06
C LEU A 45 7.51 29.87 6.56
N ALA A 46 6.27 29.68 7.04
CA ALA A 46 6.04 29.32 8.43
C ALA A 46 6.58 27.90 8.72
N PRO A 47 7.07 27.59 9.95
CA PRO A 47 7.62 26.28 10.28
C PRO A 47 6.70 25.08 9.98
N ALA A 48 5.37 25.26 10.13
CA ALA A 48 4.39 24.23 9.81
C ALA A 48 4.29 23.96 8.30
N GLU A 49 4.43 24.99 7.47
CA GLU A 49 4.39 24.91 6.01
C GLU A 49 5.68 24.29 5.46
N LEU A 50 6.82 24.53 6.10
CA LEU A 50 8.11 23.95 5.73
C LEU A 50 8.06 22.42 5.73
N GLY A 51 7.47 21.82 6.77
CA GLY A 51 7.37 20.36 6.87
C GLY A 51 6.44 19.74 5.81
N GLN A 52 5.35 20.42 5.47
CA GLN A 52 4.44 19.98 4.42
C GLN A 52 5.10 20.11 3.04
N ARG A 53 5.81 21.22 2.79
CA ARG A 53 6.49 21.46 1.53
C ARG A 53 7.71 20.56 1.32
N ALA A 54 8.48 20.31 2.38
CA ALA A 54 9.58 19.34 2.34
C ALA A 54 9.10 17.94 1.96
N TRP A 55 7.97 17.51 2.54
CA TRP A 55 7.38 16.22 2.24
C TRP A 55 6.83 16.17 0.82
N HIS A 56 6.17 17.24 0.37
CA HIS A 56 5.73 17.38 -1.00
C HIS A 56 6.87 17.20 -2.01
N ASP A 57 7.96 17.94 -1.83
CA ASP A 57 9.10 17.90 -2.75
C ASP A 57 9.80 16.53 -2.69
N THR A 58 9.80 15.89 -1.52
CA THR A 58 10.29 14.52 -1.35
C THR A 58 9.46 13.53 -2.18
N LEU A 59 8.14 13.61 -2.14
CA LEU A 59 7.25 12.75 -2.93
C LEU A 59 7.37 13.04 -4.43
N ALA A 60 7.46 14.32 -4.82
CA ALA A 60 7.64 14.71 -6.22
C ALA A 60 8.96 14.15 -6.78
N ALA A 61 10.06 14.25 -6.02
CA ALA A 61 11.34 13.68 -6.42
C ALA A 61 11.30 12.14 -6.58
N LEU A 62 10.50 11.44 -5.76
CA LEU A 62 10.29 10.00 -5.92
C LEU A 62 9.51 9.69 -7.20
N ALA A 63 8.41 10.42 -7.42
CA ALA A 63 7.56 10.25 -8.60
C ALA A 63 8.32 10.52 -9.91
N ASP A 64 9.20 11.51 -9.92
CA ASP A 64 10.04 11.86 -11.08
C ASP A 64 11.12 10.81 -11.37
N LEU A 65 11.65 10.15 -10.33
CA LEU A 65 12.67 9.10 -10.46
C LEU A 65 12.06 7.75 -10.87
N ALA A 66 10.85 7.46 -10.38
CA ALA A 66 10.15 6.22 -10.63
C ALA A 66 9.58 6.10 -12.05
N GLU A 67 9.14 4.89 -12.41
CA GLU A 67 8.34 4.67 -13.60
C GLU A 67 7.09 5.57 -13.60
N PRO A 68 6.72 6.18 -14.74
CA PRO A 68 5.56 7.07 -14.81
C PRO A 68 4.25 6.37 -14.42
N GLU A 69 3.57 6.93 -13.41
CA GLU A 69 2.30 6.44 -12.89
C GLU A 69 1.41 7.61 -12.44
N ASP A 70 0.08 7.39 -12.46
CA ASP A 70 -0.87 8.36 -11.89
C ASP A 70 -0.94 8.20 -10.36
N TRP A 71 -0.21 9.07 -9.67
CA TRP A 71 -0.14 9.13 -8.21
C TRP A 71 -1.18 10.07 -7.57
N THR A 72 -1.99 10.76 -8.37
CA THR A 72 -2.98 11.74 -7.88
C THR A 72 -4.38 11.17 -7.92
N GLY A 73 -4.69 10.40 -8.96
CA GLY A 73 -6.04 9.91 -9.22
C GLY A 73 -7.01 11.02 -9.61
N THR A 74 -8.28 10.65 -9.73
CA THR A 74 -9.32 11.49 -10.36
C THR A 74 -10.09 12.42 -9.43
N LEU A 75 -9.94 12.27 -8.11
CA LEU A 75 -10.66 13.07 -7.13
C LEU A 75 -9.87 14.33 -6.72
N PRO A 76 -10.55 15.48 -6.51
CA PRO A 76 -9.89 16.67 -5.96
C PRO A 76 -9.28 16.35 -4.60
N SER A 77 -7.97 16.59 -4.46
CA SER A 77 -7.25 16.42 -3.20
C SER A 77 -6.38 17.64 -2.93
N ASP A 78 -6.42 18.14 -1.70
CA ASP A 78 -5.51 19.19 -1.24
C ASP A 78 -4.09 18.63 -0.94
N ARG A 79 -3.93 17.30 -1.01
CA ARG A 79 -2.64 16.62 -0.84
C ARG A 79 -2.02 16.41 -2.20
N THR A 80 -0.73 16.69 -2.31
CA THR A 80 0.02 16.31 -3.50
C THR A 80 0.33 14.82 -3.48
N LEU A 81 0.12 14.14 -4.61
CA LEU A 81 0.44 12.72 -4.81
C LEU A 81 -0.09 11.80 -3.69
N PRO A 82 -1.39 11.87 -3.34
CA PRO A 82 -1.98 11.13 -2.22
C PRO A 82 -1.84 9.61 -2.30
N ILE A 83 -1.84 9.03 -3.51
CA ILE A 83 -1.64 7.59 -3.70
C ILE A 83 -0.20 7.22 -3.35
N LEU A 84 0.77 8.02 -3.79
CA LEU A 84 2.19 7.80 -3.52
C LEU A 84 2.52 7.99 -2.03
N ASP A 85 1.94 9.01 -1.40
CA ASP A 85 2.08 9.24 0.04
C ASP A 85 1.59 8.03 0.85
N SER A 86 0.40 7.52 0.54
CA SER A 86 -0.15 6.33 1.21
C SER A 86 0.70 5.11 0.95
N PHE A 87 1.10 4.89 -0.32
CA PHE A 87 1.99 3.80 -0.71
C PHE A 87 3.27 3.81 0.14
N LEU A 88 4.01 4.92 0.14
CA LEU A 88 5.28 5.03 0.85
C LEU A 88 5.14 4.84 2.36
N ARG A 89 4.07 5.37 2.97
CA ARG A 89 3.81 5.19 4.42
C ARG A 89 3.59 3.73 4.78
N TYR A 90 2.75 3.04 4.03
CA TYR A 90 2.42 1.65 4.30
C TYR A 90 3.55 0.70 3.92
N THR A 91 4.32 0.99 2.86
CA THR A 91 5.57 0.29 2.54
C THR A 91 6.57 0.42 3.66
N HIS A 92 6.80 1.64 4.17
CA HIS A 92 7.67 1.84 5.33
C HIS A 92 7.19 1.05 6.56
N GLN A 93 5.90 1.16 6.89
CA GLN A 93 5.31 0.41 8.00
C GLN A 93 5.53 -1.09 7.83
N ARG A 94 5.37 -1.62 6.61
CA ARG A 94 5.60 -3.04 6.33
C ARG A 94 7.07 -3.43 6.50
N LEU A 95 8.00 -2.61 6.02
CA LEU A 95 9.44 -2.85 6.20
C LEU A 95 9.85 -2.88 7.67
N VAL A 96 9.23 -2.04 8.51
CA VAL A 96 9.42 -2.08 9.97
C VAL A 96 8.89 -3.40 10.55
N MET A 97 7.70 -3.85 10.11
CA MET A 97 7.12 -5.14 10.57
C MET A 97 7.95 -6.35 10.14
N GLU A 98 8.61 -6.29 8.98
CA GLU A 98 9.46 -7.35 8.44
C GLU A 98 10.93 -7.22 8.85
N ASP A 99 11.29 -6.19 9.60
CA ASP A 99 12.67 -5.89 10.00
C ASP A 99 13.64 -5.76 8.80
N LYS A 100 13.18 -5.07 7.74
CA LYS A 100 13.87 -4.93 6.44
C LYS A 100 14.49 -3.55 6.20
N ILE A 101 14.50 -2.68 7.19
CA ILE A 101 15.27 -1.44 7.13
C ILE A 101 16.73 -1.79 7.43
N ALA A 102 17.63 -1.51 6.49
CA ALA A 102 19.05 -1.79 6.67
C ALA A 102 19.73 -0.62 7.37
N VAL A 103 20.62 -0.93 8.32
CA VAL A 103 21.53 0.02 8.97
C VAL A 103 22.97 -0.40 8.66
N SER A 104 23.81 0.56 8.28
CA SER A 104 25.23 0.30 7.96
C SER A 104 26.01 -0.17 9.19
N GLU A 105 27.11 -0.90 9.01
CA GLU A 105 27.91 -1.45 10.12
C GLU A 105 28.41 -0.39 11.11
N ASN A 106 28.67 0.82 10.63
CA ASN A 106 29.09 1.97 11.43
C ASN A 106 27.91 2.73 12.09
N SER A 107 26.68 2.29 11.87
CA SER A 107 25.42 2.93 12.32
C SER A 107 25.23 4.39 11.88
N GLU A 108 25.95 4.84 10.85
CA GLU A 108 25.86 6.20 10.33
C GLU A 108 24.83 6.37 9.23
N TYR A 109 24.44 5.29 8.55
CA TYR A 109 23.46 5.31 7.46
C TYR A 109 22.37 4.28 7.68
N ALA A 110 21.18 4.61 7.18
CA ALA A 110 20.09 3.66 7.03
C ALA A 110 19.56 3.71 5.60
N ALA A 111 19.05 2.59 5.12
CA ALA A 111 18.43 2.48 3.81
C ALA A 111 17.16 1.62 3.87
N LEU A 112 16.18 1.99 3.06
CA LEU A 112 14.97 1.20 2.85
C LEU A 112 14.68 1.08 1.36
N ASN A 113 14.13 -0.05 0.95
CA ASN A 113 13.71 -0.28 -0.43
C ASN A 113 12.27 0.21 -0.62
N THR A 114 12.04 1.10 -1.59
CA THR A 114 10.70 1.66 -1.81
C THR A 114 9.74 0.71 -2.51
N GLY A 115 10.25 -0.37 -3.12
CA GLY A 115 9.49 -1.26 -4.00
C GLY A 115 9.12 -0.63 -5.35
N LEU A 116 9.59 0.58 -5.64
CA LEU A 116 9.44 1.23 -6.94
C LEU A 116 10.70 1.05 -7.78
N LEU A 117 10.48 1.02 -9.09
CA LEU A 117 11.53 0.92 -10.09
C LEU A 117 11.66 2.25 -10.85
N THR A 118 12.85 2.51 -11.37
CA THR A 118 13.06 3.52 -12.41
C THR A 118 12.58 2.99 -13.76
N ARG A 119 12.51 3.87 -14.77
CA ARG A 119 12.25 3.49 -16.18
C ARG A 119 13.24 2.47 -16.78
N TYR A 120 14.35 2.22 -16.10
CA TYR A 120 15.38 1.26 -16.50
C TYR A 120 15.35 -0.02 -15.64
N ALA A 121 14.30 -0.20 -14.84
CA ALA A 121 14.15 -1.31 -13.90
C ALA A 121 15.24 -1.35 -12.81
N GLU A 122 15.83 -0.21 -12.45
CA GLU A 122 16.66 -0.09 -11.25
C GLU A 122 15.76 0.12 -10.03
N GLU A 123 16.06 -0.56 -8.93
CA GLU A 123 15.36 -0.35 -7.67
C GLU A 123 15.64 1.05 -7.10
N ILE A 124 14.63 1.62 -6.45
CA ILE A 124 14.71 2.92 -5.78
C ILE A 124 14.70 2.73 -4.27
N PHE A 125 15.69 3.32 -3.60
CA PHE A 125 15.93 3.25 -2.17
C PHE A 125 15.78 4.62 -1.52
N GLY A 126 15.25 4.66 -0.30
CA GLY A 126 15.40 5.82 0.58
C GLY A 126 16.72 5.73 1.34
N LEU A 127 17.62 6.68 1.13
CA LEU A 127 18.90 6.75 1.84
C LEU A 127 18.85 7.82 2.94
N PHE A 128 19.31 7.44 4.14
CA PHE A 128 19.27 8.26 5.33
C PHE A 128 20.64 8.28 6.01
N ARG A 129 20.91 9.36 6.74
CA ARG A 129 22.06 9.47 7.64
C ARG A 129 21.58 9.67 9.07
N ARG A 130 22.34 9.18 10.04
CA ARG A 130 22.09 9.41 11.46
C ARG A 130 21.96 10.91 11.75
N ASN A 131 20.88 11.29 12.40
CA ASN A 131 20.66 12.68 12.78
C ASN A 131 21.53 13.02 14.00
N THR A 132 22.18 14.18 13.95
CA THR A 132 23.04 14.68 15.04
C THR A 132 22.30 15.57 16.03
N HIS A 133 21.05 15.96 15.71
CA HIS A 133 20.24 16.82 16.57
C HIS A 133 19.58 16.02 17.71
N GLU A 134 19.96 16.31 18.96
CA GLU A 134 19.34 15.70 20.14
C GLU A 134 17.84 16.05 20.23
N GLY A 135 17.00 15.04 20.47
CA GLY A 135 15.54 15.21 20.54
C GLY A 135 14.81 15.35 19.19
N GLY A 136 15.53 15.22 18.06
CA GLY A 136 14.93 15.11 16.73
C GLY A 136 14.65 13.66 16.32
N GLN A 137 14.12 13.46 15.11
CA GLN A 137 14.03 12.13 14.50
C GLN A 137 15.41 11.48 14.41
N PRO A 138 15.53 10.15 14.60
CA PRO A 138 16.82 9.46 14.63
C PRO A 138 17.58 9.53 13.30
N TRP A 139 16.85 9.61 12.18
CA TRP A 139 17.42 9.66 10.84
C TRP A 139 17.15 10.98 10.14
N PHE A 140 18.00 11.32 9.19
CA PHE A 140 17.87 12.48 8.30
C PHE A 140 17.84 11.98 6.86
N PHE A 141 16.79 12.33 6.12
CA PHE A 141 16.62 11.91 4.74
C PHE A 141 17.61 12.60 3.80
N LEU A 142 18.44 11.81 3.11
CA LEU A 142 19.42 12.32 2.15
C LEU A 142 18.84 12.44 0.75
N ARG A 143 18.27 11.35 0.20
CA ARG A 143 17.70 11.33 -1.15
C ARG A 143 17.07 9.97 -1.46
N TRP A 144 16.33 9.93 -2.55
CA TRP A 144 16.07 8.71 -3.29
C TRP A 144 17.33 8.33 -4.07
N ALA A 145 17.80 7.11 -3.86
CA ALA A 145 18.99 6.55 -4.48
C ALA A 145 18.60 5.36 -5.36
N THR A 146 19.24 5.20 -6.51
CA THR A 146 19.10 4.00 -7.34
C THR A 146 20.00 2.88 -6.81
N GLU A 147 19.77 1.65 -7.25
CA GLU A 147 20.67 0.50 -6.99
C GLU A 147 22.14 0.79 -7.36
N SER A 148 22.36 1.62 -8.38
CA SER A 148 23.69 2.05 -8.84
C SER A 148 24.28 3.26 -8.08
N ASP A 149 23.60 3.81 -7.07
CA ASP A 149 24.10 4.96 -6.29
C ASP A 149 25.37 4.58 -5.52
N ARG A 150 26.42 5.42 -5.66
CA ARG A 150 27.74 5.15 -5.10
C ARG A 150 27.77 5.12 -3.57
N ASP A 151 26.92 5.90 -2.91
CA ASP A 151 26.84 5.87 -1.44
C ASP A 151 26.07 4.63 -0.98
N LEU A 152 25.02 4.21 -1.70
CA LEU A 152 24.32 2.96 -1.38
C LEU A 152 25.29 1.76 -1.47
N LEU A 153 25.99 1.61 -2.59
CA LEU A 153 26.96 0.53 -2.82
C LEU A 153 28.18 0.56 -1.88
N ARG A 154 28.51 1.73 -1.32
CA ARG A 154 29.65 1.89 -0.41
C ARG A 154 29.29 1.52 1.02
N GLU A 155 28.11 1.95 1.47
CA GLU A 155 27.70 1.83 2.88
C GLU A 155 26.97 0.52 3.18
N PHE A 156 26.46 -0.18 2.16
CA PHE A 156 25.72 -1.44 2.31
C PHE A 156 26.33 -2.52 1.41
N GLU A 157 26.78 -3.64 2.00
CA GLU A 157 27.27 -4.81 1.26
C GLU A 157 26.15 -5.50 0.48
N GLU A 158 24.98 -5.65 1.11
CA GLU A 158 23.74 -6.09 0.47
C GLU A 158 22.70 -4.95 0.54
N PRO A 159 22.03 -4.61 -0.58
CA PRO A 159 20.98 -3.61 -0.56
C PRO A 159 19.78 -4.10 0.29
N PRO A 160 19.02 -3.18 0.92
CA PRO A 160 17.86 -3.56 1.69
C PRO A 160 16.81 -4.25 0.81
N GLN A 161 16.15 -5.27 1.36
CA GLN A 161 15.12 -6.02 0.64
C GLN A 161 13.80 -5.24 0.55
N MET A 162 13.04 -5.47 -0.52
CA MET A 162 11.70 -4.91 -0.64
C MET A 162 10.71 -5.55 0.35
N ALA A 163 9.63 -4.81 0.64
CA ALA A 163 8.52 -5.30 1.42
C ALA A 163 7.82 -6.48 0.71
N GLU A 164 7.46 -7.50 1.47
CA GLU A 164 6.64 -8.61 0.97
C GLU A 164 5.21 -8.49 1.50
N TYR A 165 4.23 -8.58 0.62
CA TYR A 165 2.81 -8.43 0.99
C TYR A 165 2.05 -9.75 0.93
N VAL A 166 2.64 -10.80 0.35
CA VAL A 166 2.06 -12.12 0.17
C VAL A 166 3.09 -13.19 0.52
N ASN A 167 2.65 -14.28 1.14
CA ASN A 167 3.53 -15.39 1.51
C ASN A 167 3.72 -16.36 0.33
N SER A 168 2.70 -16.50 -0.51
CA SER A 168 2.65 -17.49 -1.58
C SER A 168 1.99 -16.92 -2.84
N ALA A 169 2.30 -17.51 -4.00
CA ALA A 169 1.63 -17.12 -5.25
C ALA A 169 0.12 -17.40 -5.21
N SER A 170 -0.33 -18.39 -4.42
CA SER A 170 -1.75 -18.66 -4.19
C SER A 170 -2.49 -17.52 -3.51
N ASP A 171 -1.79 -16.66 -2.77
CA ASP A 171 -2.41 -15.50 -2.09
C ASP A 171 -2.76 -14.36 -3.06
N LEU A 172 -2.27 -14.43 -4.30
CA LEU A 172 -2.52 -13.41 -5.33
C LEU A 172 -3.79 -13.69 -6.16
N VAL A 173 -4.31 -14.92 -6.12
CA VAL A 173 -5.40 -15.35 -7.00
C VAL A 173 -6.58 -15.85 -6.17
N TYR A 174 -7.72 -15.16 -6.31
CA TYR A 174 -8.96 -15.58 -5.67
C TYR A 174 -9.47 -16.91 -6.24
N ASP A 175 -9.64 -17.92 -5.39
CA ASP A 175 -10.18 -19.22 -5.79
C ASP A 175 -11.71 -19.25 -5.70
N TRP A 176 -12.38 -18.99 -6.83
CA TRP A 176 -13.85 -18.97 -6.93
C TRP A 176 -14.55 -20.27 -6.53
N ARG A 177 -13.81 -21.37 -6.31
CA ARG A 177 -14.35 -22.66 -5.87
C ARG A 177 -14.62 -22.69 -4.36
N ARG A 178 -13.96 -21.84 -3.58
CA ARG A 178 -14.16 -21.74 -2.13
C ARG A 178 -15.49 -21.03 -1.83
N GLU A 179 -16.14 -21.44 -0.75
CA GLU A 179 -17.42 -20.85 -0.37
C GLU A 179 -17.22 -19.44 0.22
N LEU A 180 -18.00 -18.46 -0.22
CA LEU A 180 -18.00 -17.10 0.35
C LEU A 180 -19.13 -16.93 1.36
N LYS A 181 -18.81 -16.54 2.59
CA LYS A 181 -19.76 -16.17 3.65
C LYS A 181 -19.64 -14.68 3.96
N LEU A 182 -20.76 -13.98 4.09
CA LEU A 182 -20.77 -12.54 4.32
C LEU A 182 -21.08 -12.19 5.77
N ALA A 183 -20.36 -11.20 6.29
CA ALA A 183 -20.68 -10.55 7.56
C ALA A 183 -21.73 -9.44 7.34
N TYR A 184 -22.97 -9.82 7.01
CA TYR A 184 -24.04 -8.86 6.69
C TYR A 184 -24.26 -7.79 7.76
N GLY A 185 -24.10 -8.14 9.04
CA GLY A 185 -24.25 -7.18 10.15
C GLY A 185 -23.28 -5.99 10.03
N HIS A 186 -22.02 -6.25 9.72
CA HIS A 186 -21.01 -5.20 9.55
C HIS A 186 -21.13 -4.48 8.21
N ILE A 187 -21.44 -5.22 7.14
CA ILE A 187 -21.55 -4.65 5.78
C ILE A 187 -22.77 -3.72 5.66
N LEU A 188 -23.94 -4.16 6.14
CA LEU A 188 -25.22 -3.46 5.98
C LEU A 188 -25.64 -2.68 7.24
N GLY A 189 -24.97 -2.87 8.37
CA GLY A 189 -25.18 -2.09 9.59
C GLY A 189 -24.18 -0.95 9.67
N ASP A 190 -22.90 -1.29 9.84
CA ASP A 190 -21.86 -0.31 10.17
C ASP A 190 -21.40 0.53 8.97
N ASN A 191 -21.50 -0.02 7.75
CA ASN A 191 -20.96 0.57 6.53
C ASN A 191 -22.02 0.88 5.45
N ILE A 192 -23.30 0.95 5.83
CA ILE A 192 -24.41 1.18 4.90
C ILE A 192 -24.37 2.58 4.26
N ASP A 193 -23.75 3.54 4.93
CA ASP A 193 -23.53 4.91 4.47
C ASP A 193 -22.64 4.99 3.22
N ARG A 194 -21.84 3.95 2.96
CA ARG A 194 -21.01 3.84 1.75
C ARG A 194 -21.79 3.39 0.53
N PHE A 195 -22.94 2.75 0.71
CA PHE A 195 -23.76 2.29 -0.41
C PHE A 195 -24.32 3.49 -1.20
N PRO A 196 -24.69 3.30 -2.48
CA PRO A 196 -25.45 4.30 -3.22
C PRO A 196 -26.62 4.86 -2.39
N PRO A 197 -26.85 6.19 -2.38
CA PRO A 197 -27.78 6.84 -1.45
C PRO A 197 -29.19 6.26 -1.45
N ASP A 198 -29.67 5.82 -2.61
CA ASP A 198 -30.96 5.19 -2.83
C ASP A 198 -31.06 3.77 -2.24
N LEU A 199 -29.93 3.05 -2.17
CA LEU A 199 -29.81 1.74 -1.51
C LEU A 199 -29.60 1.88 0.00
N ALA A 200 -28.81 2.87 0.43
CA ALA A 200 -28.46 3.09 1.84
C ALA A 200 -29.70 3.30 2.73
N VAL A 201 -30.74 3.95 2.20
CA VAL A 201 -32.02 4.18 2.92
C VAL A 201 -32.94 2.95 2.96
N GLN A 202 -32.62 1.87 2.24
CA GLN A 202 -33.45 0.68 2.11
C GLN A 202 -32.63 -0.60 2.31
N PRO A 203 -32.38 -1.04 3.57
CA PRO A 203 -31.47 -2.14 3.87
C PRO A 203 -31.78 -3.46 3.14
N ARG A 204 -33.07 -3.78 2.95
CA ARG A 204 -33.48 -4.97 2.18
C ARG A 204 -33.10 -4.87 0.69
N ARG A 205 -33.19 -3.69 0.10
CA ARG A 205 -32.74 -3.46 -1.29
C ARG A 205 -31.21 -3.49 -1.37
N ALA A 206 -30.52 -2.88 -0.41
CA ALA A 206 -29.06 -2.95 -0.33
C ALA A 206 -28.57 -4.40 -0.23
N GLN A 207 -29.22 -5.24 0.59
CA GLN A 207 -28.90 -6.67 0.67
C GLN A 207 -29.11 -7.39 -0.67
N GLN A 208 -30.25 -7.17 -1.33
CA GLN A 208 -30.53 -7.78 -2.64
C GLN A 208 -29.55 -7.33 -3.74
N ALA A 209 -29.16 -6.05 -3.72
CA ALA A 209 -28.16 -5.50 -4.61
C ALA A 209 -26.79 -6.13 -4.35
N LEU A 210 -26.38 -6.25 -3.09
CA LEU A 210 -25.14 -6.90 -2.67
C LEU A 210 -25.07 -8.36 -3.15
N ASP A 211 -26.13 -9.14 -2.90
CA ASP A 211 -26.20 -10.54 -3.33
C ASP A 211 -26.09 -10.69 -4.85
N SER A 212 -26.77 -9.80 -5.58
CA SER A 212 -26.72 -9.75 -7.04
C SER A 212 -25.34 -9.37 -7.56
N ALA A 213 -24.72 -8.34 -6.99
CA ALA A 213 -23.39 -7.86 -7.31
C ALA A 213 -22.32 -8.94 -7.11
N ILE A 214 -22.37 -9.65 -5.99
CA ILE A 214 -21.45 -10.76 -5.68
C ILE A 214 -21.61 -11.90 -6.69
N ASN A 215 -22.85 -12.28 -7.02
CA ASN A 215 -23.09 -13.31 -8.02
C ASN A 215 -22.49 -12.91 -9.39
N TRP A 216 -22.67 -11.66 -9.79
CA TRP A 216 -22.06 -11.11 -10.99
C TRP A 216 -20.53 -11.11 -10.94
N ALA A 217 -19.94 -10.67 -9.84
CA ALA A 217 -18.50 -10.65 -9.66
C ALA A 217 -17.90 -12.06 -9.72
N LEU A 218 -18.50 -13.05 -9.05
CA LEU A 218 -18.08 -14.45 -9.10
C LEU A 218 -18.22 -15.05 -10.50
N ARG A 219 -19.26 -14.70 -11.25
CA ARG A 219 -19.40 -15.10 -12.65
C ARG A 219 -18.28 -14.52 -13.52
N LYS A 220 -17.88 -13.27 -13.31
CA LYS A 220 -16.76 -12.63 -14.01
C LYS A 220 -15.42 -13.28 -13.61
N ALA A 221 -15.20 -13.51 -12.31
CA ALA A 221 -13.97 -14.11 -11.76
C ALA A 221 -13.68 -15.51 -12.31
N ARG A 222 -14.72 -16.31 -12.60
CA ARG A 222 -14.59 -17.62 -13.26
C ARG A 222 -13.95 -17.56 -14.64
N ARG A 223 -14.04 -16.42 -15.32
CA ARG A 223 -13.55 -16.20 -16.70
C ARG A 223 -12.27 -15.38 -16.74
N ASN A 224 -12.09 -14.50 -15.75
CA ASN A 224 -10.92 -13.65 -15.63
C ASN A 224 -10.49 -13.58 -14.16
N TYR A 225 -9.34 -14.22 -13.86
CA TYR A 225 -8.79 -14.28 -12.50
C TYR A 225 -8.32 -12.92 -11.98
N LYS A 226 -8.12 -11.92 -12.85
CA LYS A 226 -7.74 -10.54 -12.48
C LYS A 226 -8.91 -9.69 -11.97
N VAL A 227 -10.15 -10.17 -12.09
CA VAL A 227 -11.35 -9.39 -11.70
C VAL A 227 -11.34 -9.10 -10.21
N ILE A 228 -10.95 -10.07 -9.39
CA ILE A 228 -10.84 -9.92 -7.94
C ILE A 228 -9.37 -9.69 -7.65
N VAL A 229 -9.03 -8.51 -7.15
CA VAL A 229 -7.63 -8.10 -6.99
C VAL A 229 -7.15 -8.37 -5.57
N PRO A 230 -5.90 -8.79 -5.36
CA PRO A 230 -5.35 -8.93 -4.02
C PRO A 230 -5.16 -7.54 -3.38
N GLN A 231 -5.20 -7.48 -2.05
CA GLN A 231 -4.88 -6.28 -1.28
C GLN A 231 -4.07 -6.64 -0.03
N TRP A 232 -3.39 -5.64 0.53
CA TRP A 232 -2.79 -5.75 1.85
C TRP A 232 -3.27 -4.61 2.74
N TYR A 233 -3.49 -4.91 4.02
CA TYR A 233 -3.92 -3.92 5.00
C TYR A 233 -3.09 -3.99 6.30
N PRO A 234 -2.42 -2.90 6.71
CA PRO A 234 -1.43 -2.93 7.80
C PRO A 234 -1.96 -3.31 9.17
N LEU A 235 -3.21 -2.97 9.49
CA LEU A 235 -3.76 -3.13 10.85
C LEU A 235 -4.16 -4.56 11.20
N LEU A 236 -4.20 -5.47 10.22
CA LEU A 236 -4.60 -6.86 10.47
C LEU A 236 -3.45 -7.73 10.98
N GLY A 237 -2.22 -7.18 11.08
CA GLY A 237 -1.10 -7.70 11.88
C GLY A 237 -0.48 -9.03 11.42
N GLU A 238 -1.26 -9.89 10.76
CA GLU A 238 -0.86 -11.22 10.29
C GLU A 238 -1.22 -11.44 8.82
N SER A 239 -0.47 -12.37 8.23
CA SER A 239 -0.49 -12.72 6.82
C SER A 239 -1.69 -13.60 6.47
N GLY A 240 -2.47 -13.15 5.50
CA GLY A 240 -3.53 -13.95 4.89
C GLY A 240 -3.97 -13.33 3.57
N ALA A 241 -4.34 -14.16 2.61
CA ALA A 241 -4.81 -13.68 1.32
C ALA A 241 -6.09 -12.84 1.49
N GLN A 242 -5.97 -11.54 1.21
CA GLN A 242 -7.09 -10.61 1.18
C GLN A 242 -7.33 -10.13 -0.22
N PHE A 243 -8.60 -9.99 -0.55
CA PHE A 243 -9.05 -9.66 -1.89
C PHE A 243 -10.05 -8.53 -1.86
N LEU A 244 -10.15 -7.84 -2.99
CA LEU A 244 -11.14 -6.83 -3.30
C LEU A 244 -11.99 -7.34 -4.45
N MET A 245 -13.26 -7.60 -4.17
CA MET A 245 -14.24 -8.02 -5.16
C MET A 245 -15.09 -6.82 -5.59
N PRO A 246 -15.20 -6.52 -6.90
CA PRO A 246 -16.02 -5.40 -7.38
C PRO A 246 -17.50 -5.67 -7.10
N LEU A 247 -18.20 -4.66 -6.60
CA LEU A 247 -19.65 -4.68 -6.39
C LEU A 247 -20.33 -3.68 -7.33
N ASP A 248 -21.01 -4.21 -8.35
CA ASP A 248 -21.94 -3.46 -9.20
C ASP A 248 -23.33 -3.50 -8.53
N LEU A 249 -23.57 -2.51 -7.67
CA LEU A 249 -24.78 -2.43 -6.83
C LEU A 249 -25.95 -1.79 -7.57
N THR A 250 -25.65 -0.86 -8.49
CA THR A 250 -26.65 -0.16 -9.31
C THR A 250 -27.07 -0.94 -10.56
N GLY A 251 -26.25 -1.90 -11.01
CA GLY A 251 -26.50 -2.74 -12.17
C GLY A 251 -26.13 -2.07 -13.50
N ASP A 252 -25.34 -0.99 -13.48
CA ASP A 252 -24.93 -0.23 -14.68
C ASP A 252 -23.65 -0.80 -15.34
N GLY A 253 -23.08 -1.86 -14.77
CA GLY A 253 -21.87 -2.53 -15.23
C GLY A 253 -20.57 -2.03 -14.59
N ARG A 254 -20.63 -0.96 -13.79
CA ARG A 254 -19.49 -0.38 -13.06
C ARG A 254 -19.51 -0.80 -11.60
N ALA A 255 -18.33 -0.84 -10.99
CA ALA A 255 -18.25 -1.08 -9.56
C ALA A 255 -18.64 0.21 -8.81
N ASP A 256 -19.52 0.09 -7.83
CA ASP A 256 -19.86 1.16 -6.88
C ASP A 256 -18.97 1.07 -5.63
N LEU A 257 -18.74 -0.15 -5.16
CA LEU A 257 -17.93 -0.48 -3.98
C LEU A 257 -17.04 -1.70 -4.25
N ALA A 258 -16.11 -1.96 -3.33
CA ALA A 258 -15.32 -3.20 -3.31
C ALA A 258 -15.58 -3.97 -2.02
N LEU A 259 -15.96 -5.24 -2.11
CA LEU A 259 -16.06 -6.14 -0.96
C LEU A 259 -14.65 -6.60 -0.55
N VAL A 260 -14.28 -6.42 0.72
CA VAL A 260 -13.09 -7.02 1.33
C VAL A 260 -13.39 -8.48 1.62
N VAL A 261 -12.54 -9.35 1.11
CA VAL A 261 -12.69 -10.80 1.28
C VAL A 261 -11.40 -11.39 1.84
N SER A 262 -11.49 -12.04 3.00
CA SER A 262 -10.36 -12.69 3.67
C SER A 262 -10.47 -14.21 3.59
N ALA A 263 -9.35 -14.89 3.35
CA ALA A 263 -9.29 -16.35 3.44
C ALA A 263 -9.48 -16.82 4.90
N ILE A 264 -10.36 -17.82 5.10
CA ILE A 264 -10.54 -18.51 6.39
C ILE A 264 -10.12 -19.95 6.20
N GLY A 265 -8.84 -20.22 6.48
CA GLY A 265 -8.19 -21.48 6.13
C GLY A 265 -8.30 -21.78 4.62
N ASP A 266 -8.33 -23.06 4.27
CA ASP A 266 -8.35 -23.50 2.87
C ASP A 266 -9.74 -23.70 2.28
N GLN A 267 -10.80 -23.62 3.10
CA GLN A 267 -12.13 -24.05 2.68
C GLN A 267 -13.07 -22.91 2.28
N ALA A 268 -12.93 -21.75 2.91
CA ALA A 268 -13.89 -20.68 2.77
C ALA A 268 -13.23 -19.30 2.73
N TYR A 269 -14.00 -18.35 2.23
CA TYR A 269 -13.75 -16.94 2.30
C TYR A 269 -14.80 -16.27 3.17
N ARG A 270 -14.39 -15.22 3.88
CA ARG A 270 -15.29 -14.32 4.60
C ARG A 270 -15.28 -12.95 3.91
N GLY A 271 -16.44 -12.45 3.54
CA GLY A 271 -16.64 -11.06 3.17
C GLY A 271 -16.82 -10.22 4.44
N ASP A 272 -15.83 -9.40 4.76
CA ASP A 272 -15.74 -8.71 6.05
C ASP A 272 -16.46 -7.36 6.05
N THR A 273 -16.20 -6.53 5.04
CA THR A 273 -16.70 -5.16 4.92
C THR A 273 -16.63 -4.68 3.46
N VAL A 274 -17.12 -3.48 3.17
CA VAL A 274 -17.08 -2.85 1.84
C VAL A 274 -16.27 -1.56 1.87
N LEU A 275 -15.41 -1.35 0.89
CA LEU A 275 -14.60 -0.14 0.72
C LEU A 275 -15.11 0.70 -0.45
N THR A 276 -14.86 2.01 -0.38
CA THR A 276 -14.92 2.86 -1.58
C THR A 276 -13.84 2.45 -2.58
N LEU A 277 -14.04 2.71 -3.87
CA LEU A 277 -13.05 2.39 -4.90
C LEU A 277 -11.68 3.05 -4.65
N ALA A 278 -11.69 4.24 -4.04
CA ALA A 278 -10.49 4.99 -3.72
C ALA A 278 -9.65 4.32 -2.61
N MET A 279 -10.31 3.83 -1.57
CA MET A 279 -9.67 3.03 -0.52
C MET A 279 -9.16 1.70 -1.09
N ALA A 280 -9.99 1.03 -1.90
CA ALA A 280 -9.65 -0.22 -2.56
C ALA A 280 -8.40 -0.09 -3.44
N TYR A 281 -8.30 0.98 -4.23
CA TYR A 281 -7.13 1.24 -5.08
C TYR A 281 -5.86 1.41 -4.24
N THR A 282 -5.94 2.21 -3.18
CA THR A 282 -4.81 2.47 -2.27
C THR A 282 -4.27 1.19 -1.65
N ASN A 283 -5.15 0.29 -1.18
CA ASN A 283 -4.75 -0.99 -0.60
C ASN A 283 -4.20 -1.99 -1.64
N ALA A 284 -4.81 -2.04 -2.83
CA ALA A 284 -4.37 -2.92 -3.91
C ALA A 284 -2.98 -2.52 -4.44
N ARG A 285 -2.71 -1.21 -4.55
CA ARG A 285 -1.47 -0.68 -5.10
C ARG A 285 -0.22 -1.06 -4.29
N LEU A 286 -0.38 -1.38 -3.01
CA LEU A 286 0.70 -1.88 -2.17
C LEU A 286 1.27 -3.21 -2.69
N ILE A 287 0.40 -4.10 -3.18
CA ILE A 287 0.83 -5.40 -3.72
C ILE A 287 1.36 -5.25 -5.14
N ALA A 288 0.59 -4.58 -5.99
CA ALA A 288 0.93 -4.37 -7.38
C ALA A 288 0.11 -3.21 -7.94
N ARG A 289 0.60 -2.56 -8.99
CA ARG A 289 -0.24 -1.68 -9.80
C ARG A 289 -1.44 -2.49 -10.32
N PRO A 290 -2.69 -2.13 -9.97
CA PRO A 290 -3.85 -2.91 -10.40
C PRO A 290 -3.99 -2.86 -11.93
N ASP A 291 -3.84 -4.01 -12.58
CA ASP A 291 -4.13 -4.21 -14.00
C ASP A 291 -5.59 -4.70 -14.15
N SER A 292 -6.52 -3.84 -13.73
CA SER A 292 -7.95 -4.14 -13.65
C SER A 292 -8.79 -3.08 -14.36
N ASP A 293 -9.80 -3.53 -15.10
CA ASP A 293 -10.70 -2.66 -15.86
C ASP A 293 -11.65 -1.83 -14.99
N TRP A 294 -11.85 -2.22 -13.72
CA TRP A 294 -12.81 -1.58 -12.81
C TRP A 294 -12.16 -0.74 -11.72
N LEU A 295 -10.88 -0.98 -11.41
CA LEU A 295 -10.18 -0.33 -10.30
C LEU A 295 -9.10 0.61 -10.85
N VAL A 296 -9.52 1.85 -11.14
CA VAL A 296 -8.67 2.90 -11.70
C VAL A 296 -8.05 3.79 -10.60
N PRO A 297 -6.91 4.46 -10.87
CA PRO A 297 -6.26 5.35 -9.90
C PRO A 297 -7.22 6.38 -9.32
N THR A 298 -7.53 6.21 -8.04
CA THR A 298 -8.46 7.08 -7.32
C THR A 298 -7.94 7.26 -5.89
N ALA A 299 -7.66 8.50 -5.50
CA ALA A 299 -7.12 8.79 -4.18
C ALA A 299 -8.19 8.74 -3.08
N ALA A 300 -7.92 7.99 -2.01
CA ALA A 300 -8.80 7.93 -0.85
C ALA A 300 -8.85 9.30 -0.13
N PRO A 301 -10.02 9.72 0.40
CA PRO A 301 -10.11 10.90 1.26
C PRO A 301 -9.29 10.71 2.54
N VAL A 302 -8.85 11.82 3.15
CA VAL A 302 -8.06 11.81 4.39
C VAL A 302 -8.84 11.08 5.49
N ARG A 303 -8.22 10.08 6.12
CA ARG A 303 -8.73 9.48 7.35
C ARG A 303 -7.62 9.43 8.37
N THR A 304 -7.96 9.76 9.62
CA THR A 304 -7.06 9.52 10.75
C THR A 304 -6.98 8.02 11.03
N ASP A 305 -5.86 7.56 11.58
CA ASP A 305 -5.67 6.15 11.97
C ASP A 305 -6.82 5.64 12.87
N GLU A 306 -7.45 6.54 13.64
CA GLU A 306 -8.61 6.26 14.50
C GLU A 306 -9.94 6.08 13.74
N GLU A 307 -10.17 6.82 12.66
CA GLU A 307 -11.36 6.67 11.81
C GLU A 307 -11.27 5.39 10.97
N MET A 308 -10.07 5.05 10.50
CA MET A 308 -9.81 3.78 9.83
C MET A 308 -10.02 2.56 10.76
N PHE A 309 -9.79 2.72 12.06
CA PHE A 309 -9.96 1.68 13.08
C PHE A 309 -11.45 1.41 13.40
N ARG A 310 -12.28 2.46 13.46
CA ARG A 310 -13.71 2.33 13.79
C ARG A 310 -14.57 1.65 12.72
N GLU A 311 -14.13 1.60 11.48
CA GLU A 311 -14.94 1.10 10.36
C GLU A 311 -14.68 -0.38 10.02
N LEU A 312 -13.67 -0.99 10.66
CA LEU A 312 -13.25 -2.37 10.47
C LEU A 312 -13.42 -3.24 11.73
N SER A 313 -13.82 -2.63 12.85
CA SER A 313 -14.20 -3.31 14.10
C SER A 313 -15.72 -3.33 14.25
#